data_AF-Q5IWX7-F1
#
_entry.id   AF-Q5IWX7-F1
#
_cell.length_a   1.000
_cell.length_b   1.000
_cell.length_c   1.000
_cell.angle_alpha   90.00
_cell.angle_beta   90.00
_cell.angle_gamma   90.00
#
_symmetry.space_group_name_H-M   'P 1'
#
loop_
_entity.id
_entity.type
_entity.pdbx_description
1 polymer ?
#
loop_
_entity_poly.entity_id
_entity_poly.type
_entity_poly.pdbx_seq_one_letter_code
_entity_poly.pdbx_strand_id
1 'polypeptide(L)'
;PKMGISATVIDPADLAGLEAALEAHPVALFFSESPTNPYLRCVDIPRIKALCEPRGAAVVIDSTFATPINQRALALGADLVLHSATKYLSGHNDVLAGAIAGRSDLVASVRAMHNVLGGVMDPHAAYLLLRGMKTLDLRVGRANATAQLLAERLSEHPRVARVHYPGLPSHPDHHIALRQMDGYGGVVSFEVAGDLW
;
A
#
# COMPACT_ATOMS: atom_id res chain seq x y z
N PRO A 1 14.54 -3.38 -17.36
CA PRO A 1 15.08 -4.10 -18.55
C PRO A 1 15.56 -3.19 -19.70
N LYS A 2 14.74 -2.25 -20.21
CA LYS A 2 15.11 -1.43 -21.40
C LYS A 2 16.00 -0.22 -21.11
N MET A 3 16.18 0.16 -19.84
CA MET A 3 16.97 1.32 -19.41
C MET A 3 18.15 0.94 -18.50
N GLY A 4 18.61 -0.33 -18.56
CA GLY A 4 19.68 -0.82 -17.69
C GLY A 4 19.30 -1.03 -16.21
N ILE A 5 18.04 -0.79 -15.82
CA ILE A 5 17.54 -1.06 -14.47
C ILE A 5 17.24 -2.56 -14.29
N SER A 6 17.89 -3.18 -13.30
CA SER A 6 17.61 -4.52 -12.78
C SER A 6 16.71 -4.45 -11.54
N ALA A 7 16.03 -5.55 -11.23
CA ALA A 7 15.18 -5.68 -10.04
C ALA A 7 15.34 -7.07 -9.42
N THR A 8 15.30 -7.13 -8.09
CA THR A 8 15.21 -8.36 -7.31
C THR A 8 13.83 -8.40 -6.68
N VAL A 9 13.06 -9.45 -6.99
CA VAL A 9 11.71 -9.65 -6.45
C VAL A 9 11.80 -10.58 -5.26
N ILE A 10 11.30 -10.14 -4.12
CA ILE A 10 11.27 -10.91 -2.87
C ILE A 10 9.83 -11.02 -2.36
N ASP A 11 9.56 -11.99 -1.48
CA ASP A 11 8.27 -12.07 -0.80
C ASP A 11 8.11 -10.90 0.20
N PRO A 12 6.90 -10.33 0.36
CA PRO A 12 6.65 -9.24 1.31
C PRO A 12 7.09 -9.52 2.76
N ALA A 13 7.09 -10.79 3.20
CA ALA A 13 7.51 -11.19 4.54
C ALA A 13 9.00 -11.56 4.63
N ASP A 14 9.71 -11.66 3.50
CA ASP A 14 11.09 -12.16 3.44
C ASP A 14 12.12 -11.04 3.67
N LEU A 15 12.25 -10.64 4.93
CA LEU A 15 13.26 -9.66 5.35
C LEU A 15 14.69 -10.17 5.21
N ALA A 16 14.91 -11.49 5.27
CA ALA A 16 16.22 -12.08 5.04
C ALA A 16 16.61 -11.97 3.57
N GLY A 17 15.66 -12.20 2.66
CA GLY A 17 15.83 -11.96 1.23
C GLY A 17 16.12 -10.48 0.92
N LEU A 18 15.46 -9.55 1.61
CA LEU A 18 15.78 -8.12 1.51
C LEU A 18 17.23 -7.83 1.93
N GLU A 19 17.65 -8.34 3.09
CA GLU A 19 19.01 -8.15 3.61
C GLU A 19 20.06 -8.73 2.66
N ALA A 20 19.86 -9.96 2.17
CA ALA A 20 20.74 -10.60 1.19
C ALA A 20 20.81 -9.82 -0.13
N ALA A 21 19.69 -9.27 -0.62
CA ALA A 21 19.68 -8.46 -1.83
C ALA A 21 20.43 -7.12 -1.65
N LEU A 22 20.28 -6.50 -0.48
CA LEU A 22 20.99 -5.28 -0.10
C LEU A 22 22.51 -5.53 0.03
N GLU A 23 22.93 -6.73 0.43
CA GLU A 23 24.33 -7.16 0.47
C GLU A 23 24.92 -7.48 -0.90
N ALA A 24 24.16 -8.16 -1.75
CA ALA A 24 24.64 -8.56 -3.07
C ALA A 24 24.73 -7.39 -4.05
N HIS A 25 23.94 -6.33 -3.85
CA HIS A 25 23.75 -5.28 -4.85
C HIS A 25 23.71 -3.86 -4.25
N PRO A 26 24.18 -2.84 -5.01
CA PRO A 26 23.95 -1.44 -4.66
C PRO A 26 22.49 -1.06 -4.98
N VAL A 27 21.57 -1.38 -4.07
CA VAL A 27 20.13 -1.10 -4.24
C VAL A 27 19.87 0.39 -4.08
N ALA A 28 19.31 1.02 -5.11
CA ALA A 28 18.94 2.44 -5.06
C ALA A 28 17.57 2.68 -4.39
N LEU A 29 16.64 1.73 -4.52
CA LEU A 29 15.26 1.90 -4.11
C LEU A 29 14.61 0.56 -3.75
N PHE A 30 13.95 0.52 -2.60
CA PHE A 30 13.00 -0.50 -2.22
C PHE A 30 11.58 0.00 -2.49
N PHE A 31 10.77 -0.79 -3.19
CA PHE A 31 9.37 -0.48 -3.48
C PHE A 31 8.48 -1.63 -3.04
N SER A 32 7.40 -1.33 -2.32
CA SER A 32 6.37 -2.32 -2.01
C SER A 32 5.01 -1.68 -1.76
N GLU A 33 3.95 -2.45 -2.00
CA GLU A 33 2.58 -2.14 -1.56
C GLU A 33 2.39 -2.62 -0.11
N SER A 34 1.64 -1.88 0.70
CA SER A 34 1.22 -2.34 2.03
C SER A 34 -0.14 -1.75 2.41
N PRO A 35 -1.19 -2.58 2.55
CA PRO A 35 -1.28 -4.00 2.17
C PRO A 35 -1.10 -4.27 0.66
N THR A 36 -0.70 -5.49 0.26
CA THR A 36 -0.52 -5.90 -1.15
C THR A 36 -1.82 -6.36 -1.85
N ASN A 37 -1.88 -6.24 -3.17
CA ASN A 37 -2.95 -6.86 -3.99
C ASN A 37 -2.57 -8.31 -4.43
N PRO A 38 -3.47 -9.32 -4.39
CA PRO A 38 -4.81 -9.34 -3.79
C PRO A 38 -4.87 -9.89 -2.37
N TYR A 39 -3.77 -10.45 -1.84
CA TYR A 39 -3.78 -11.19 -0.56
C TYR A 39 -3.58 -10.31 0.68
N LEU A 40 -3.45 -9.00 0.53
CA LEU A 40 -3.37 -8.02 1.62
C LEU A 40 -2.21 -8.29 2.60
N ARG A 41 -1.07 -8.79 2.09
CA ARG A 41 0.16 -8.96 2.88
C ARG A 41 0.62 -7.59 3.37
N CYS A 42 1.09 -7.51 4.61
CA CYS A 42 1.55 -6.26 5.22
C CYS A 42 3.06 -6.35 5.46
N VAL A 43 3.79 -5.36 4.96
CA VAL A 43 5.24 -5.26 5.21
C VAL A 43 5.52 -4.44 6.47
N ASP A 44 6.56 -4.80 7.22
CA ASP A 44 7.02 -4.06 8.40
C ASP A 44 7.87 -2.85 7.95
N ILE A 45 7.22 -1.69 7.80
CA ILE A 45 7.86 -0.48 7.25
C ILE A 45 9.06 -0.03 8.10
N PRO A 46 8.95 0.05 9.45
CA PRO A 46 10.09 0.41 10.28
C PRO A 46 11.28 -0.53 10.11
N ARG A 47 11.05 -1.84 10.05
CA ARG A 47 12.13 -2.81 9.90
C ARG A 47 12.77 -2.77 8.52
N ILE A 48 11.99 -2.58 7.47
CA ILE A 48 12.50 -2.34 6.11
C ILE A 48 13.36 -1.09 6.08
N LYS A 49 12.89 0.01 6.67
CA LYS A 49 13.66 1.25 6.75
C LYS A 49 15.01 1.04 7.43
N ALA A 50 15.03 0.34 8.57
CA ALA A 50 16.26 0.05 9.29
C ALA A 50 17.29 -0.76 8.47
N LEU A 51 16.84 -1.65 7.57
CA LEU A 51 17.72 -2.39 6.66
C LEU A 51 18.22 -1.55 5.48
N CYS A 52 17.34 -0.74 4.89
CA CYS A 52 17.65 0.05 3.70
C CYS A 52 18.51 1.29 4.00
N GLU A 53 18.31 1.93 5.16
CA GLU A 53 18.94 3.20 5.50
C GLU A 53 20.48 3.15 5.53
N PRO A 54 21.14 2.17 6.17
CA PRO A 54 22.61 2.06 6.15
C PRO A 54 23.21 1.87 4.75
N ARG A 55 22.40 1.42 3.78
CA ARG A 55 22.80 1.20 2.39
C ARG A 55 22.41 2.34 1.46
N GLY A 56 21.74 3.38 1.99
CA GLY A 56 21.28 4.53 1.21
C GLY A 56 20.13 4.22 0.26
N ALA A 57 19.46 3.08 0.40
CA ALA A 57 18.32 2.71 -0.43
C ALA A 57 17.07 3.49 0.02
N ALA A 58 16.39 4.16 -0.92
CA ALA A 58 15.15 4.86 -0.63
C ALA A 58 14.01 3.87 -0.41
N VAL A 59 13.21 4.06 0.64
CA VAL A 59 12.03 3.21 0.92
C VAL A 59 10.78 3.88 0.40
N VAL A 60 10.09 3.22 -0.51
CA VAL A 60 8.89 3.73 -1.16
C VAL A 60 7.73 2.77 -0.92
N ILE A 61 6.65 3.27 -0.31
CA ILE A 61 5.48 2.47 0.03
C ILE A 61 4.25 2.95 -0.74
N ASP A 62 3.64 2.07 -1.52
CA ASP A 62 2.29 2.31 -2.03
C ASP A 62 1.28 1.97 -0.92
N SER A 63 0.61 3.00 -0.41
CA SER A 63 -0.39 2.91 0.66
C SER A 63 -1.82 3.05 0.11
N THR A 64 -2.06 2.66 -1.13
CA THR A 64 -3.38 2.75 -1.78
C THR A 64 -4.48 2.05 -0.97
N PHE A 65 -4.24 0.81 -0.51
CA PHE A 65 -5.23 0.07 0.27
C PHE A 65 -5.36 0.55 1.72
N ALA A 66 -4.24 0.95 2.33
CA ALA A 66 -4.25 1.42 3.71
C ALA A 66 -4.95 2.78 3.82
N THR A 67 -4.75 3.67 2.84
CA THR A 67 -5.11 5.10 2.89
C THR A 67 -4.29 5.85 3.96
N PRO A 68 -4.16 7.20 3.86
CA PRO A 68 -3.50 7.98 4.90
C PRO A 68 -4.30 8.05 6.22
N ILE A 69 -5.55 7.55 6.23
CA ILE A 69 -6.37 7.46 7.44
C ILE A 69 -5.91 6.29 8.30
N ASN A 70 -5.72 5.11 7.70
CA ASN A 70 -5.36 3.92 8.49
C ASN A 70 -3.86 3.74 8.66
N GLN A 71 -3.02 4.28 7.77
CA GLN A 71 -1.57 4.11 7.87
C GLN A 71 -0.81 5.34 7.40
N ARG A 72 0.14 5.80 8.22
CA ARG A 72 1.00 6.94 7.90
C ARG A 72 2.42 6.45 7.60
N ALA A 73 2.63 5.87 6.42
CA ALA A 73 3.90 5.26 6.01
C ALA A 73 5.14 6.16 6.23
N LEU A 74 5.01 7.47 5.98
CA LEU A 74 6.09 8.43 6.24
C LEU A 74 6.46 8.53 7.73
N ALA A 75 5.47 8.48 8.62
CA ALA A 75 5.70 8.48 10.07
C ALA A 75 6.34 7.16 10.55
N LEU A 76 6.19 6.09 9.78
CA LEU A 76 6.80 4.77 10.02
C LEU A 76 8.21 4.65 9.41
N GLY A 77 8.71 5.69 8.73
CA GLY A 77 10.07 5.76 8.21
C GLY A 77 10.22 5.64 6.70
N ALA A 78 9.13 5.47 5.94
CA ALA A 78 9.22 5.50 4.47
C ALA A 78 9.71 6.87 3.97
N ASP A 79 10.55 6.88 2.93
CA ASP A 79 11.07 8.10 2.31
C ASP A 79 10.03 8.74 1.38
N LEU A 80 9.24 7.91 0.70
CA LEU A 80 8.09 8.30 -0.11
C LEU A 80 6.89 7.39 0.16
N VAL A 81 5.69 7.96 0.11
CA VAL A 81 4.42 7.24 0.04
C VAL A 81 3.72 7.59 -1.27
N LEU A 82 3.16 6.59 -1.95
CA LEU A 82 2.30 6.78 -3.11
C LEU A 82 0.89 6.30 -2.85
N HIS A 83 -0.05 6.88 -3.58
CA HIS A 83 -1.42 6.41 -3.67
C HIS A 83 -1.92 6.48 -5.10
N SER A 84 -2.63 5.43 -5.53
CA SER A 84 -3.63 5.54 -6.58
C SER A 84 -4.83 6.31 -6.03
N ALA A 85 -4.84 7.64 -6.23
CA ALA A 85 -5.91 8.52 -5.76
C ALA A 85 -7.26 8.22 -6.43
N THR A 86 -7.25 7.49 -7.55
CA THR A 86 -8.41 6.84 -8.18
C THR A 86 -9.25 6.01 -7.20
N LYS A 87 -8.61 5.42 -6.18
CA LYS A 87 -9.24 4.45 -5.28
C LYS A 87 -9.90 5.16 -4.10
N TYR A 88 -9.40 4.98 -2.89
CA TYR A 88 -10.04 5.51 -1.67
C TYR A 88 -10.07 7.04 -1.62
N LEU A 89 -9.04 7.72 -2.13
CA LEU A 89 -8.92 9.18 -2.00
C LEU A 89 -10.05 9.90 -2.74
N SER A 90 -10.28 9.59 -4.02
CA SER A 90 -11.51 10.00 -4.69
C SER A 90 -12.72 9.33 -4.06
N GLY A 91 -12.77 7.99 -4.09
CA GLY A 91 -13.85 7.20 -3.50
C GLY A 91 -15.20 7.27 -4.23
N HIS A 92 -15.24 7.86 -5.42
CA HIS A 92 -16.49 8.05 -6.19
C HIS A 92 -16.47 7.36 -7.57
N ASN A 93 -15.42 6.60 -7.88
CA ASN A 93 -15.28 5.83 -9.13
C ASN A 93 -15.38 6.67 -10.42
N ASP A 94 -15.04 7.95 -10.35
CA ASP A 94 -15.29 8.95 -11.40
C ASP A 94 -14.03 9.72 -11.84
N VAL A 95 -12.86 9.44 -11.24
CA VAL A 95 -11.61 10.15 -11.53
C VAL A 95 -10.41 9.21 -11.47
N LEU A 96 -9.46 9.41 -12.39
CA LEU A 96 -8.14 8.77 -12.35
C LEU A 96 -7.11 9.79 -11.86
N ALA A 97 -6.36 9.42 -10.82
CA ALA A 97 -5.36 10.31 -10.22
C ALA A 97 -4.27 9.52 -9.49
N GLY A 98 -3.08 10.10 -9.40
CA GLY A 98 -1.97 9.61 -8.58
C GLY A 98 -1.53 10.68 -7.57
N ALA A 99 -1.02 10.25 -6.43
CA ALA A 99 -0.42 11.12 -5.42
C ALA A 99 0.90 10.54 -4.93
N ILE A 100 1.90 11.40 -4.73
CA ILE A 100 3.20 11.06 -4.12
C ILE A 100 3.50 12.12 -3.07
N ALA A 101 3.87 11.69 -1.86
CA ALA A 101 4.27 12.56 -0.75
C ALA A 101 5.50 11.97 -0.05
N GLY A 102 6.31 12.81 0.59
CA GLY A 102 7.50 12.37 1.32
C GLY A 102 8.61 13.42 1.32
N ARG A 103 9.86 12.96 1.37
CA ARG A 103 11.04 13.85 1.44
C ARG A 103 11.09 14.83 0.26
N SER A 104 11.41 16.09 0.56
CA SER A 104 11.35 17.19 -0.40
C SER A 104 12.32 17.04 -1.58
N ASP A 105 13.52 16.51 -1.34
CA ASP A 105 14.54 16.25 -2.37
C ASP A 105 14.08 15.18 -3.38
N LEU A 106 13.50 14.08 -2.88
CA LEU A 106 12.95 13.02 -3.73
C LEU A 106 11.71 13.50 -4.49
N VAL A 107 10.78 14.19 -3.82
CA VAL A 107 9.59 14.76 -4.47
C VAL A 107 9.97 15.80 -5.53
N ALA A 108 10.98 16.63 -5.28
CA ALA A 108 11.49 17.59 -6.27
C ALA A 108 12.08 16.89 -7.50
N SER A 109 12.81 15.79 -7.29
CA SER A 109 13.37 14.97 -8.39
C SER A 109 12.26 14.36 -9.25
N VAL A 110 11.21 13.82 -8.62
CA VAL A 110 10.02 13.32 -9.33
C VAL A 110 9.31 14.45 -10.07
N ARG A 111 9.15 15.62 -9.46
CA ARG A 111 8.53 16.81 -10.07
C ARG A 111 9.29 17.30 -11.30
N ALA A 112 10.61 17.32 -11.25
CA ALA A 112 11.44 17.70 -12.39
C ALA A 112 11.18 16.80 -13.60
N MET A 113 11.14 15.48 -13.39
CA MET A 113 10.81 14.53 -14.46
C MET A 113 9.34 14.65 -14.91
N HIS A 114 8.41 14.87 -13.98
CA HIS A 114 6.99 15.09 -14.29
C HIS A 114 6.76 16.29 -15.23
N ASN A 115 7.51 17.38 -15.04
CA ASN A 115 7.45 18.56 -15.92
C ASN A 115 7.92 18.26 -17.36
N VAL A 116 8.77 17.24 -17.54
CA VAL A 116 9.27 16.82 -18.86
C VAL A 116 8.33 15.79 -19.49
N LEU A 117 7.87 14.79 -18.72
CA LEU A 117 7.01 13.72 -19.22
C LEU A 117 5.56 14.16 -19.44
N GLY A 118 5.12 15.24 -18.77
CA GLY A 118 3.83 15.88 -19.06
C GLY A 118 2.59 15.10 -18.59
N GLY A 119 2.73 14.10 -17.73
CA GLY A 119 1.61 13.32 -17.16
C GLY A 119 0.79 14.10 -16.11
N VAL A 120 0.42 15.34 -16.42
CA VAL A 120 -0.24 16.28 -15.51
C VAL A 120 -1.72 15.94 -15.29
N MET A 121 -2.22 16.26 -14.10
CA MET A 121 -3.62 16.08 -13.74
C MET A 121 -4.48 17.21 -14.31
N ASP A 122 -5.62 16.85 -14.90
CA ASP A 122 -6.65 17.81 -15.29
C ASP A 122 -7.18 18.59 -14.06
N PRO A 123 -7.37 19.93 -14.13
CA PRO A 123 -7.86 20.71 -13.00
C PRO A 123 -9.26 20.29 -12.51
N HIS A 124 -10.14 19.79 -13.39
CA HIS A 124 -11.44 19.30 -12.97
C HIS A 124 -11.32 17.96 -12.22
N ALA A 125 -10.45 17.05 -12.67
CA ALA A 125 -10.08 15.85 -11.94
C ALA A 125 -9.51 16.18 -10.55
N ALA A 126 -8.66 17.20 -10.44
CA ALA A 126 -8.15 17.68 -9.14
C ALA A 126 -9.29 18.19 -8.24
N TYR A 127 -10.25 18.92 -8.78
CA TYR A 127 -11.44 19.37 -8.04
C TYR A 127 -12.29 18.20 -7.54
N LEU A 128 -12.55 17.18 -8.38
CA LEU A 128 -13.31 15.99 -8.00
C LEU A 128 -12.60 15.21 -6.88
N LEU A 129 -11.28 15.08 -6.97
CA LEU A 129 -10.47 14.50 -5.90
C LEU A 129 -10.61 15.29 -4.59
N LEU A 130 -10.47 16.62 -4.62
CA LEU A 130 -10.67 17.48 -3.45
C LEU A 130 -12.08 17.33 -2.86
N ARG A 131 -13.11 17.26 -3.70
CA ARG A 131 -14.49 17.00 -3.28
C ARG A 131 -14.62 15.65 -2.58
N GLY A 132 -14.04 14.59 -3.16
CA GLY A 132 -14.06 13.25 -2.61
C GLY A 132 -13.37 13.16 -1.24
N MET A 133 -12.24 13.85 -1.09
CA MET A 133 -11.45 13.85 0.15
C MET A 133 -12.16 14.46 1.36
N LYS A 134 -13.17 15.33 1.17
CA LYS A 134 -13.93 15.93 2.29
C LYS A 134 -14.70 14.92 3.14
N THR A 135 -14.89 13.71 2.65
CA THR A 135 -15.60 12.62 3.33
C THR A 135 -14.72 11.39 3.50
N LEU A 136 -13.40 11.51 3.29
CA LEU A 136 -12.48 10.38 3.26
C LEU A 136 -12.49 9.60 4.58
N ASP A 137 -12.38 10.29 5.70
CA ASP A 137 -12.40 9.71 7.05
C ASP A 137 -13.72 8.97 7.33
N LEU A 138 -14.87 9.58 7.00
CA LEU A 138 -16.19 8.96 7.17
C LEU A 138 -16.33 7.70 6.32
N ARG A 139 -15.91 7.76 5.06
CA ARG A 139 -15.98 6.62 4.12
C ARG A 139 -15.03 5.50 4.53
N VAL A 140 -13.80 5.81 4.90
CA VAL A 140 -12.81 4.81 5.34
C VAL A 140 -13.25 4.17 6.65
N GLY A 141 -13.74 4.94 7.62
CA GLY A 141 -14.28 4.39 8.87
C GLY A 141 -15.41 3.40 8.63
N ARG A 142 -16.37 3.72 7.74
CA ARG A 142 -17.44 2.79 7.36
C ARG A 142 -16.92 1.57 6.60
N ALA A 143 -15.93 1.75 5.72
CA ALA A 143 -15.32 0.66 4.96
C ALA A 143 -14.61 -0.34 5.89
N ASN A 144 -13.80 0.15 6.82
CA ASN A 144 -13.12 -0.65 7.84
C ASN A 144 -14.12 -1.50 8.65
N ALA A 145 -15.19 -0.86 9.17
CA ALA A 145 -16.19 -1.53 10.00
C ALA A 145 -16.95 -2.62 9.22
N THR A 146 -17.35 -2.30 7.98
CA THR A 146 -18.07 -3.26 7.12
C THR A 146 -17.18 -4.44 6.74
N ALA A 147 -15.93 -4.16 6.34
CA ALA A 147 -15.00 -5.19 5.93
C ALA A 147 -14.60 -6.12 7.08
N GLN A 148 -14.38 -5.59 8.29
CA GLN A 148 -14.14 -6.43 9.48
C GLN A 148 -15.30 -7.40 9.72
N LEU A 149 -16.53 -6.88 9.76
CA LEU A 149 -17.73 -7.70 9.98
C LEU A 149 -17.87 -8.79 8.90
N LEU A 150 -17.63 -8.44 7.63
CA LEU A 150 -17.70 -9.39 6.52
C LEU A 150 -16.59 -10.44 6.60
N ALA A 151 -15.35 -10.04 6.91
CA ALA A 151 -14.22 -10.94 7.02
C ALA A 151 -14.42 -11.97 8.14
N GLU A 152 -14.96 -11.57 9.28
CA GLU A 152 -15.32 -12.46 10.39
C GLU A 152 -16.41 -13.45 9.98
N ARG A 153 -17.52 -12.96 9.42
CA ARG A 153 -18.62 -13.82 8.94
C ARG A 153 -18.19 -14.81 7.85
N LEU A 154 -17.34 -14.37 6.92
CA LEU A 154 -16.80 -15.23 5.88
C LEU A 154 -15.88 -16.29 6.47
N SER A 155 -15.11 -15.98 7.51
CA SER A 155 -14.20 -16.93 8.16
C SER A 155 -14.94 -18.07 8.87
N GLU A 156 -16.18 -17.83 9.29
CA GLU A 156 -17.06 -18.84 9.90
C GLU A 156 -17.91 -19.60 8.88
N HIS A 157 -17.94 -19.16 7.62
CA HIS A 157 -18.85 -19.70 6.62
C HIS A 157 -18.34 -21.04 6.07
N PRO A 158 -19.13 -22.13 6.09
CA PRO A 158 -18.65 -23.48 5.75
C PRO A 158 -18.25 -23.67 4.28
N ARG A 159 -18.65 -22.74 3.39
CA ARG A 159 -18.23 -22.72 1.98
C ARG A 159 -17.07 -21.77 1.69
N VAL A 160 -16.38 -21.26 2.70
CA VAL A 160 -15.20 -20.40 2.53
C VAL A 160 -13.99 -21.17 3.07
N ALA A 161 -13.00 -21.40 2.20
CA ALA A 161 -11.79 -22.12 2.56
C ALA A 161 -10.80 -21.23 3.29
N ARG A 162 -10.69 -19.95 2.89
CA ARG A 162 -9.74 -19.01 3.47
C ARG A 162 -10.21 -17.58 3.31
N VAL A 163 -9.93 -16.74 4.31
CA VAL A 163 -10.12 -15.29 4.24
C VAL A 163 -8.78 -14.60 4.44
N HIS A 164 -8.48 -13.63 3.59
CA HIS A 164 -7.32 -12.76 3.64
C HIS A 164 -7.80 -11.37 4.02
N TYR A 165 -7.60 -10.99 5.28
CA TYR A 165 -7.92 -9.66 5.76
C TYR A 165 -7.01 -9.29 6.94
N PRO A 166 -6.28 -8.17 6.91
CA PRO A 166 -5.29 -7.84 7.95
C PRO A 166 -5.86 -7.74 9.37
N GLY A 167 -7.16 -7.47 9.50
CA GLY A 167 -7.87 -7.40 10.78
C GLY A 167 -8.21 -8.73 11.42
N LEU A 168 -8.00 -9.86 10.73
CA LEU A 168 -8.24 -11.20 11.28
C LEU A 168 -6.97 -11.74 11.96
N PRO A 169 -7.07 -12.36 13.15
CA PRO A 169 -5.95 -13.04 13.80
C PRO A 169 -5.30 -14.15 12.97
N SER A 170 -6.05 -14.74 12.04
CA SER A 170 -5.58 -15.78 11.11
C SER A 170 -4.72 -15.23 9.98
N HIS A 171 -4.73 -13.91 9.74
CA HIS A 171 -3.90 -13.31 8.72
C HIS A 171 -2.42 -13.37 9.12
N PRO A 172 -1.50 -13.84 8.26
CA PRO A 172 -0.12 -14.09 8.70
C PRO A 172 0.60 -12.83 9.19
N ASP A 173 0.21 -11.66 8.69
CA ASP A 173 0.80 -10.36 9.08
C ASP A 173 -0.10 -9.55 10.02
N HIS A 174 -1.10 -10.18 10.66
CA HIS A 174 -2.00 -9.49 11.58
C HIS A 174 -1.23 -8.71 12.67
N HIS A 175 -0.17 -9.33 13.19
CA HIS A 175 0.71 -8.72 14.19
C HIS A 175 1.43 -7.46 13.68
N ILE A 176 1.74 -7.36 12.38
CA ILE A 176 2.33 -6.15 11.77
C ILE A 176 1.24 -5.10 11.58
N ALA A 177 0.11 -5.49 10.98
CA ALA A 177 -1.04 -4.60 10.76
C ALA A 177 -1.49 -3.94 12.07
N LEU A 178 -1.60 -4.71 13.16
CA LEU A 178 -1.97 -4.22 14.49
C LEU A 178 -1.00 -3.17 15.05
N ARG A 179 0.30 -3.27 14.74
CA ARG A 179 1.31 -2.31 15.23
C ARG A 179 1.33 -1.00 14.46
N GLN A 180 0.97 -1.02 13.18
CA GLN A 180 1.26 0.09 12.27
C GLN A 180 0.03 0.67 11.56
N MET A 181 -1.16 0.11 11.79
CA MET A 181 -2.41 0.54 11.17
C MET A 181 -3.51 0.80 12.21
N ASP A 182 -4.24 1.89 12.04
CA ASP A 182 -5.42 2.29 12.86
C ASP A 182 -6.74 1.72 12.31
N GLY A 183 -6.68 0.96 11.21
CA GLY A 183 -7.79 0.29 10.55
C GLY A 183 -7.29 -0.57 9.39
N TYR A 184 -8.11 -1.50 8.88
CA TYR A 184 -7.61 -2.55 7.97
C TYR A 184 -8.11 -2.42 6.51
N GLY A 185 -8.75 -1.30 6.18
CA GLY A 185 -9.27 -1.01 4.84
C GLY A 185 -10.61 -1.69 4.56
N GLY A 186 -11.13 -1.47 3.36
CA GLY A 186 -12.43 -1.99 2.90
C GLY A 186 -12.34 -3.21 1.98
N VAL A 187 -11.14 -3.74 1.74
CA VAL A 187 -10.95 -4.87 0.81
C VAL A 187 -10.82 -6.16 1.59
N VAL A 188 -11.60 -7.16 1.19
CA VAL A 188 -11.56 -8.51 1.74
C VAL A 188 -11.40 -9.47 0.57
N SER A 189 -10.34 -10.29 0.61
CA SER A 189 -10.13 -11.36 -0.36
C SER A 189 -10.42 -12.70 0.32
N PHE A 190 -11.06 -13.64 -0.38
CA PHE A 190 -11.36 -14.95 0.18
C PHE A 190 -11.43 -16.02 -0.91
N GLU A 191 -11.20 -17.26 -0.50
CA GLU A 191 -11.21 -18.44 -1.36
C GLU A 191 -12.48 -19.24 -1.04
N VAL A 192 -13.27 -19.55 -2.07
CA VAL A 192 -14.47 -20.39 -1.92
C VAL A 192 -14.03 -21.85 -1.81
N ALA A 193 -14.66 -22.61 -0.92
CA ALA A 193 -14.50 -24.05 -0.82
C ALA A 193 -15.23 -24.72 -1.99
N GLY A 194 -14.56 -24.73 -3.14
CA GLY A 194 -15.02 -25.30 -4.41
C GLY A 194 -13.87 -25.30 -5.41
N ASP A 195 -14.16 -25.76 -6.61
CA ASP A 195 -13.27 -25.76 -7.76
C ASP A 195 -13.80 -24.78 -8.84
N LEU A 196 -13.13 -24.77 -9.99
CA LEU A 196 -13.48 -23.90 -11.12
C LEU A 196 -14.75 -24.36 -11.88
N TRP A 197 -15.36 -25.48 -11.49
CA TRP A 197 -16.38 -26.20 -12.25
C TRP A 197 -17.67 -26.43 -11.45
#